data_AF-A0A7J3S1M9-F1
#
_entry.id   AF-A0A7J3S1M9-F1
#
_cell.length_a   1.000
_cell.length_b   1.000
_cell.length_c   1.000
_cell.angle_alpha   90.00
_cell.angle_beta   90.00
_cell.angle_gamma   90.00
#
_symmetry.space_group_name_H-M   'P 1'
#
loop_
_entity.id
_entity.type
_entity.pdbx_description
1 polymer ?
#
loop_
_entity_poly.entity_id
_entity_poly.type
_entity_poly.pdbx_seq_one_letter_code
_entity_poly.pdbx_strand_id
1 'polypeptide(L)' 'MLTVSAEWLATCGGCECSLIDIREPPLELLECVEFLHIPVPMDYKYFGQLGDRHELEVPRADIGIVYGAVRNK' A
#
# COMPACT_ATOMS: atom_id res chain seq x y z
N MET A 1 -13.72 10.34 -4.03
CA MET A 1 -12.32 10.28 -3.56
C MET A 1 -11.62 9.26 -4.44
N LEU A 2 -10.40 9.54 -4.91
CA LEU A 2 -9.65 8.60 -5.74
C LEU A 2 -9.07 7.50 -4.84
N THR A 3 -9.35 6.23 -5.11
CA THR A 3 -8.89 5.13 -4.26
C THR A 3 -7.53 4.58 -4.73
N VAL A 4 -6.64 4.33 -3.77
CA VAL A 4 -5.28 3.87 -4.04
C VAL A 4 -4.99 2.61 -3.22
N SER A 5 -4.36 1.62 -3.85
CA SER A 5 -3.75 0.46 -3.18
C SER A 5 -2.30 0.35 -3.59
N ALA A 6 -1.44 -0.04 -2.65
CA ALA A 6 0.00 -0.12 -2.84
C ALA A 6 0.53 -1.48 -2.36
N GLU A 7 1.33 -2.13 -3.21
CA GLU A 7 1.87 -3.47 -2.95
C GLU A 7 3.34 -3.43 -2.57
N TRP A 8 3.71 -4.26 -1.61
CA TRP A 8 5.08 -4.44 -1.15
C TRP A 8 5.65 -5.77 -1.65
N LEU A 9 6.38 -5.76 -2.76
CA LEU A 9 6.97 -6.97 -3.36
C LEU A 9 8.46 -7.11 -2.98
N ALA A 10 9.32 -7.52 -3.92
CA ALA A 10 10.76 -7.59 -3.69
C ALA A 10 11.36 -6.17 -3.65
N THR A 11 11.10 -5.46 -2.55
CA THR A 11 11.54 -4.08 -2.26
C THR A 11 12.35 -4.00 -0.97
N CYS A 12 13.18 -2.96 -0.84
CA CYS A 12 13.91 -2.63 0.38
C CYS A 12 13.14 -1.66 1.31
N GLY A 13 11.94 -1.23 0.90
CA GLY A 13 11.12 -0.26 1.63
C GLY A 13 11.41 1.21 1.35
N GLY A 14 12.51 1.51 0.64
CA GLY A 14 12.88 2.89 0.31
C GLY A 14 11.82 3.65 -0.48
N CYS A 15 11.12 2.99 -1.42
CA CYS A 15 10.05 3.61 -2.20
C CYS A 15 8.90 4.07 -1.29
N GLU A 16 8.47 3.26 -0.33
CA GLU A 16 7.37 3.61 0.55
C GLU A 16 7.78 4.66 1.58
N CYS A 17 8.98 4.56 2.16
CA CYS A 17 9.53 5.62 3.01
C CYS A 17 9.56 6.97 2.28
N SER A 18 9.92 6.99 0.98
CA SER A 18 9.92 8.22 0.19
C SER A 18 8.52 8.76 -0.11
N LEU A 19 7.49 7.89 -0.17
CA LEU A 19 6.09 8.30 -0.27
C LEU A 19 5.57 8.87 1.04
N ILE A 20 6.12 8.49 2.20
CA ILE A 20 5.72 9.05 3.49
C ILE A 20 6.48 10.36 3.76
N ASP A 21 7.74 10.44 3.32
CA ASP A 21 8.60 11.62 3.44
C ASP A 21 8.40 12.64 2.31
N ILE A 22 7.21 12.69 1.69
CA ILE A 22 6.93 13.77 0.74
C ILE A 22 6.98 15.08 1.52
N ARG A 23 7.73 16.05 0.98
CA ARG A 23 7.88 17.38 1.60
C ARG A 23 6.63 18.26 1.45
N GLU A 24 5.53 17.69 0.98
CA GLU A 24 4.19 18.27 0.94
C GLU A 24 3.41 17.72 2.15
N PRO A 25 2.45 18.46 2.73
CA PRO A 25 1.72 17.96 3.90
C PRO A 25 0.97 16.67 3.51
N PRO A 26 1.28 15.50 4.11
CA PRO A 26 0.58 14.26 3.77
C PRO A 26 -0.94 14.36 3.98
N LEU A 27 -1.35 15.25 4.88
CA LEU A 27 -2.76 15.56 5.16
C LEU A 27 -3.51 16.18 3.98
N GLU A 28 -2.87 17.03 3.17
CA GLU A 28 -3.52 17.65 2.00
C GLU A 28 -3.72 16.61 0.88
N LEU A 29 -2.76 15.70 0.71
CA LEU A 29 -2.90 14.57 -0.21
C LEU A 29 -4.10 13.68 0.16
N LEU A 30 -4.26 13.40 1.46
CA LEU A 30 -5.39 12.61 1.99
C LEU A 30 -6.76 13.28 1.78
N GLU A 31 -6.85 14.57 1.43
CA GLU A 31 -8.11 15.20 1.04
C GLU A 31 -8.58 14.75 -0.36
N CYS A 32 -7.64 14.32 -1.21
CA CYS A 32 -7.91 13.94 -2.60
C CYS A 32 -7.90 12.42 -2.82
N VAL A 33 -7.12 11.68 -2.02
CA VAL A 33 -6.93 10.23 -2.17
C VAL A 33 -7.28 9.45 -0.91
N GLU A 34 -7.85 8.26 -1.10
CA GLU A 34 -8.13 7.29 -0.05
C GLU A 34 -7.24 6.05 -0.23
N PHE A 35 -6.37 5.78 0.74
CA PHE A 35 -5.57 4.55 0.73
C PHE A 35 -6.38 3.40 1.33
N LEU A 36 -6.69 2.40 0.50
CA LEU A 36 -7.43 1.20 0.93
C LEU A 36 -6.49 0.10 1.42
N HIS A 37 -5.28 0.05 0.87
CA HIS A 37 -4.27 -0.96 1.17
C HIS A 37 -2.87 -0.38 1.02
N ILE A 38 -2.11 -0.36 2.11
CA ILE A 38 -0.67 -0.07 2.14
C ILE A 38 -0.06 -0.89 3.30
N PRO A 39 0.62 -2.02 3.02
CA PRO A 39 0.89 -3.07 4.00
C PRO A 39 1.59 -2.62 5.28
N VAL A 40 2.60 -1.74 5.17
CA VAL A 40 3.45 -1.38 6.31
C VAL A 40 2.88 -0.18 7.10
N PRO A 41 2.50 0.95 6.49
CA PRO A 41 2.07 2.14 7.23
C PRO A 41 0.66 2.02 7.81
N MET A 42 -0.24 1.30 7.13
CA MET A 42 -1.58 0.99 7.65
C MET A 42 -1.63 -0.34 8.41
N ASP A 43 -0.49 -1.03 8.53
CA ASP A 43 -0.40 -2.38 9.11
C ASP A 43 -1.38 -3.39 8.46
N TYR A 44 -1.71 -3.18 7.17
CA TYR A 44 -2.71 -4.00 6.48
C TYR A 44 -2.14 -5.39 6.18
N LYS A 45 -2.71 -6.41 6.81
CA LYS A 45 -2.29 -7.80 6.67
C LYS A 45 -3.08 -8.51 5.56
N TYR A 46 -2.37 -9.18 4.65
CA TYR A 46 -2.98 -9.91 3.51
C TYR A 46 -3.98 -11.00 3.90
N PHE A 47 -3.84 -11.59 5.09
CA PHE A 47 -4.63 -12.73 5.55
C PHE A 47 -5.58 -12.35 6.70
N GLY A 48 -6.12 -11.14 6.66
CA GLY A 48 -6.91 -10.57 7.74
C GLY A 48 -6.05 -10.06 8.89
N GLN A 49 -6.63 -9.19 9.73
CA GLN A 49 -5.88 -8.46 10.77
C GLN A 49 -5.16 -9.38 11.76
N LEU A 50 -5.72 -10.57 12.03
CA LEU A 50 -5.14 -11.57 12.91
C LEU A 50 -4.35 -12.66 12.15
N GLY A 51 -4.31 -12.60 10.82
CA GLY A 51 -3.69 -13.63 9.98
C GLY A 51 -4.49 -14.94 9.92
N ASP A 52 -5.79 -14.89 10.18
CA ASP A 52 -6.70 -16.03 10.30
C ASP A 52 -7.40 -16.41 8.98
N ARG A 53 -7.26 -15.60 7.92
CA ARG A 53 -7.82 -15.90 6.60
C ARG A 53 -6.87 -16.78 5.79
N HIS A 54 -7.46 -17.62 4.95
CA HIS A 54 -6.70 -18.55 4.09
C HIS A 54 -6.48 -18.03 2.66
N GLU A 55 -7.13 -16.92 2.31
CA GLU A 55 -7.02 -16.29 1.01
C GLU A 55 -6.32 -14.93 1.16
N LEU A 56 -5.44 -14.61 0.20
CA LEU A 56 -4.82 -13.31 0.12
C LEU A 56 -5.85 -12.31 -0.38
N GLU A 57 -6.07 -11.26 0.40
CA GLU A 57 -7.02 -10.21 0.09
C GLU A 57 -6.30 -8.88 -0.17
N VAL A 58 -6.57 -8.31 -1.34
CA VAL A 58 -6.18 -6.95 -1.70
C VAL A 58 -7.43 -6.24 -2.20
N PRO A 59 -7.84 -5.11 -1.60
CA PRO A 59 -9.02 -4.39 -2.02
C PRO A 59 -8.86 -3.82 -3.43
N ARG A 60 -9.97 -3.73 -4.15
CA ARG A 60 -10.00 -3.09 -5.47
C ARG A 60 -9.86 -1.58 -5.29
N ALA A 61 -8.92 -0.98 -6.02
CA ALA A 61 -8.70 0.47 -6.06
C ALA A 61 -8.66 1.01 -7.50
N ASP A 62 -8.83 2.32 -7.65
CA ASP A 62 -8.71 3.03 -8.93
C ASP A 62 -7.26 3.06 -9.43
N ILE A 63 -6.30 3.20 -8.51
CA ILE A 63 -4.87 3.20 -8.78
C ILE A 63 -4.16 2.12 -7.97
N GLY A 64 -3.35 1.31 -8.65
CA GLY A 64 -2.42 0.37 -8.04
C GLY A 64 -0.98 0.87 -8.12
N ILE A 65 -0.29 0.93 -6.99
CA ILE A 65 1.14 1.22 -6.89
C ILE A 65 1.87 -0.08 -6.56
N VAL A 66 2.98 -0.37 -7.22
CA VAL A 66 3.78 -1.57 -6.95
C VAL A 66 5.19 -1.15 -6.56
N TYR A 67 5.62 -1.53 -5.36
CA TYR A 67 6.99 -1.31 -4.90
C TYR A 67 7.85 -2.55 -5.14
N GLY A 68 9.01 -2.32 -5.76
CA GLY A 68 10.01 -3.37 -6.00
C GLY A 68 9.67 -4.26 -7.20
N ALA A 69 10.37 -5.39 -7.29
CA ALA A 69 10.27 -6.28 -8.45
C ALA A 69 9.27 -7.43 -8.22
N VAL A 70 8.63 -7.88 -9.30
CA VAL A 70 7.90 -9.15 -9.35
C VAL A 70 8.93 -10.27 -9.57
N ARG A 71 9.08 -11.16 -8.59
CA ARG A 71 9.92 -12.35 -8.72
C ARG A 71 9.11 -13.46 -9.39
N ASN A 72 9.51 -13.84 -10.61
CA ASN A 72 8.83 -14.84 -11.43
C ASN A 72 9.67 -16.11 -11.68
N LYS A 73 10.79 -16.26 -10.97
CA LYS A 73 11.70 -17.42 -10.99
C LYS A 73 12.31 -17.63 -9.62
#